data_AF-A0A5C4LC86-F1
#
_entry.id   AF-A0A5C4LC86-F1
#
_cell.length_a   1.000
_cell.length_b   1.000
_cell.length_c   1.000
_cell.angle_alpha   90.00
_cell.angle_beta   90.00
_cell.angle_gamma   90.00
#
_symmetry.space_group_name_H-M   'P 1'
#
loop_
_entity.id
_entity.type
_entity.pdbx_description
1 polymer ?
#
loop_
_entity_poly.entity_id
_entity_poly.type
_entity_poly.pdbx_seq_one_letter_code
_entity_poly.pdbx_strand_id
1 'polypeptide(L)'
;MATVSNAFTTKIAKGNREQLEGVIYNIDPTETPLFSLAGKKNVKGVSFDWQIEKLPDPSNNAPQVEAYVNVNSAPTGTTRIQATTQLNKRDATVSGDQQAADAAGKPEGEMAHQMALASKALKLDIDRAYGSTQPRVDDNGTVGSQTEGFAHYLKTNVSRGAGGASAASSTATVTAGTARPLTEDLFDDVLQLAWTNGAKCDWALVGGFQKRVISKFTGRQNGRYETKVGELAIGGVNLLMSDFGDIKISLSRNIDQSSVLIIDPNYVKTAFFRGFDTYPVAKTGDADTKVIHARWGVQVSNEAAHAAIFDLTTSK
;
A
#
# COMPACT_ATOMS: atom_id res chain seq x y z
N MET A 1 0.10 34.84 49.23
CA MET A 1 -1.08 35.45 49.88
C MET A 1 -1.95 34.33 50.44
N ALA A 2 -2.39 34.43 51.69
CA ALA A 2 -3.21 33.42 52.34
C ALA A 2 -4.65 33.45 51.80
N THR A 3 -5.28 32.28 51.65
CA THR A 3 -6.72 32.16 51.36
C THR A 3 -7.55 32.80 52.46
N VAL A 4 -8.61 33.52 52.09
CA VAL A 4 -9.54 34.17 53.03
C VAL A 4 -10.12 33.10 53.98
N SER A 5 -10.03 33.35 55.29
CA SER A 5 -10.51 32.41 56.32
C SER A 5 -12.00 32.08 56.12
N ASN A 6 -12.38 30.81 56.23
CA ASN A 6 -13.74 30.28 56.03
C ASN A 6 -14.34 30.43 54.62
N ALA A 7 -13.56 30.70 53.59
CA ALA A 7 -14.07 30.73 52.22
C ALA A 7 -14.52 29.33 51.73
N PHE A 8 -15.74 29.23 51.20
CA PHE A 8 -16.20 28.04 50.49
C PHE A 8 -15.46 27.94 49.15
N THR A 9 -14.51 27.03 49.07
CA THR A 9 -13.66 26.88 47.87
C THR A 9 -14.16 25.74 47.00
N THR A 10 -13.76 25.76 45.73
CA THR A 10 -14.00 24.66 44.78
C THR A 10 -13.47 23.31 45.27
N LYS A 11 -12.54 23.30 46.23
CA LYS A 11 -12.02 22.09 46.88
C LYS A 11 -12.96 21.46 47.92
N ILE A 12 -13.92 22.23 48.46
CA ILE A 12 -14.88 21.78 49.49
C ILE A 12 -16.28 21.57 48.87
N ALA A 13 -16.48 22.06 47.64
CA ALA A 13 -17.71 21.91 46.88
C ALA A 13 -17.86 20.47 46.33
N LYS A 14 -18.82 19.71 46.89
CA LYS A 14 -19.13 18.33 46.48
C LYS A 14 -19.95 18.20 45.20
N GLY A 15 -20.53 19.30 44.72
CA GLY A 15 -21.46 19.34 43.57
C GLY A 15 -20.88 19.92 42.29
N ASN A 16 -19.58 20.19 42.25
CA ASN A 16 -18.93 20.70 41.03
C ASN A 16 -18.87 19.59 39.99
N ARG A 17 -19.53 19.79 38.84
CA ARG A 17 -19.51 18.83 37.73
C ARG A 17 -18.11 18.79 37.12
N GLU A 18 -17.62 17.58 36.87
CA GLU A 18 -16.37 17.39 36.14
C GLU A 18 -16.54 17.83 34.68
N GLN A 19 -15.57 18.58 34.17
CA GLN A 19 -15.52 18.97 32.77
C GLN A 19 -14.67 17.95 32.02
N LEU A 20 -15.32 17.17 31.16
CA LEU A 20 -14.63 16.32 30.20
C LEU A 20 -14.57 17.05 28.85
N GLU A 21 -13.39 17.09 28.25
CA GLU A 21 -13.21 17.70 26.94
C GLU A 21 -13.89 16.84 25.87
N GLY A 22 -14.77 17.44 25.08
CA GLY A 22 -15.55 16.75 24.05
C GLY A 22 -14.78 16.44 22.77
N VAL A 23 -13.45 16.45 22.79
CA VAL A 23 -12.60 16.19 21.62
C VAL A 23 -11.73 14.98 21.89
N ILE A 24 -11.80 13.99 21.00
CA ILE A 24 -10.92 12.81 21.02
C ILE A 24 -9.74 13.09 20.09
N TYR A 25 -8.54 13.24 20.65
CA TYR A 25 -7.31 13.40 19.88
C TYR A 25 -6.75 12.02 19.51
N ASN A 26 -6.66 11.72 18.21
CA ASN A 26 -6.05 10.49 17.71
C ASN A 26 -4.89 10.81 16.75
N ILE A 27 -3.72 10.22 17.01
CA ILE A 27 -2.48 10.34 16.22
C ILE A 27 -2.17 9.08 15.39
N ASP A 28 -3.06 8.09 15.42
CA ASP A 28 -2.87 6.82 14.73
C ASP A 28 -2.66 7.05 13.23
N PRO A 29 -1.63 6.42 12.64
CA PRO A 29 -1.37 6.54 11.21
C PRO A 29 -2.47 5.81 10.44
N THR A 30 -3.29 6.55 9.69
CA THR A 30 -4.43 6.00 8.92
C THR A 30 -4.20 6.05 7.40
N GLU A 31 -3.01 6.48 6.99
CA GLU A 31 -2.63 6.59 5.58
C GLU A 31 -2.45 5.21 4.95
N THR A 32 -2.96 5.06 3.73
CA THR A 32 -2.90 3.83 2.92
C THR A 32 -2.41 4.16 1.52
N PRO A 33 -1.13 4.54 1.38
CA PRO A 33 -0.63 5.12 0.14
C PRO A 33 -0.73 4.15 -1.04
N LEU A 34 -0.41 2.87 -0.85
CA LEU A 34 -0.41 1.90 -1.94
C LEU A 34 -1.83 1.60 -2.43
N PHE A 35 -2.75 1.38 -1.49
CA PHE A 35 -4.17 1.20 -1.77
C PHE A 35 -4.82 2.45 -2.39
N SER A 36 -4.36 3.64 -2.03
CA SER A 36 -4.89 4.92 -2.58
C SER A 36 -4.32 5.26 -3.95
N LEU A 37 -3.07 4.89 -4.24
CA LEU A 37 -2.47 5.05 -5.57
C LEU A 37 -3.05 4.07 -6.60
N ALA A 38 -3.37 2.85 -6.17
CA ALA A 38 -3.85 1.81 -7.08
C ALA A 38 -5.21 2.16 -7.71
N GLY A 39 -5.35 1.89 -9.00
CA GLY A 39 -6.64 1.96 -9.67
C GLY A 39 -7.66 1.01 -9.05
N LYS A 40 -8.96 1.21 -9.29
CA LYS A 40 -10.02 0.34 -8.75
C LYS A 40 -10.78 -0.32 -9.90
N LYS A 41 -11.15 -1.60 -9.72
CA LYS A 41 -11.96 -2.37 -10.66
C LYS A 41 -12.91 -3.28 -9.89
N ASN A 42 -14.08 -3.58 -10.45
CA ASN A 42 -14.98 -4.59 -9.90
C ASN A 42 -14.81 -5.92 -10.64
N VAL A 43 -14.84 -7.02 -9.90
CA VAL A 43 -14.80 -8.40 -10.43
C VAL A 43 -16.00 -9.19 -9.93
N LYS A 44 -16.47 -10.15 -10.74
CA LYS A 44 -17.64 -10.98 -10.43
C LYS A 44 -17.30 -12.41 -10.00
N GLY A 45 -16.00 -12.74 -9.90
CA GLY A 45 -15.51 -14.05 -9.49
C GLY A 45 -14.57 -13.94 -8.30
N VAL A 46 -14.47 -15.02 -7.52
CA VAL A 46 -13.48 -15.13 -6.43
C VAL A 46 -12.07 -15.22 -7.00
N SER A 47 -11.90 -15.95 -8.10
CA SER A 47 -10.74 -15.91 -8.98
C SER A 47 -11.03 -15.01 -10.18
N PHE A 48 -10.05 -14.23 -10.61
CA PHE A 48 -10.13 -13.39 -11.79
C PHE A 48 -8.82 -13.42 -12.55
N ASP A 49 -8.90 -13.07 -13.82
CA ASP A 49 -7.79 -13.16 -14.75
C ASP A 49 -7.67 -11.92 -15.63
N TRP A 50 -6.48 -11.76 -16.18
CA TRP A 50 -6.18 -10.79 -17.20
C TRP A 50 -5.11 -11.36 -18.13
N GLN A 51 -4.93 -10.68 -19.25
CA GLN A 51 -3.93 -11.05 -20.24
C GLN A 51 -2.89 -9.94 -20.37
N ILE A 52 -1.66 -10.34 -20.61
CA ILE A 52 -0.55 -9.45 -20.95
C ILE A 52 0.04 -9.85 -22.29
N GLU A 53 0.66 -8.90 -22.95
CA GLU A 53 1.37 -9.08 -24.21
C GLU A 53 2.63 -8.23 -24.21
N LYS A 54 3.64 -8.66 -24.97
CA LYS A 54 4.85 -7.90 -25.24
C LYS A 54 4.97 -7.69 -26.75
N LEU A 55 5.32 -6.47 -27.15
CA LEU A 55 5.70 -6.20 -28.53
C LEU A 55 6.97 -6.99 -28.90
N PRO A 56 7.08 -7.53 -30.13
CA PRO A 56 8.33 -8.08 -30.64
C PRO A 56 9.47 -7.06 -30.54
N ASP A 57 10.68 -7.54 -30.29
CA ASP A 57 11.85 -6.67 -30.25
C ASP A 57 12.10 -6.05 -31.64
N PRO A 58 12.52 -4.77 -31.72
CA PRO A 58 12.78 -4.12 -32.99
C PRO A 58 13.92 -4.80 -33.74
N SER A 59 13.71 -5.09 -35.04
CA SER A 59 14.72 -5.73 -35.88
C SER A 59 15.36 -4.73 -36.84
N ASN A 60 16.69 -4.66 -36.86
CA ASN A 60 17.42 -3.93 -37.91
C ASN A 60 17.43 -4.65 -39.27
N ASN A 61 16.94 -5.89 -39.31
CA ASN A 61 16.79 -6.70 -40.54
C ASN A 61 15.46 -6.47 -41.27
N ALA A 62 14.84 -5.30 -41.06
CA ALA A 62 13.63 -4.90 -41.77
C ALA A 62 13.77 -4.45 -43.24
N PRO A 63 14.95 -4.11 -43.83
CA PRO A 63 14.99 -3.71 -45.23
C PRO A 63 14.64 -4.89 -46.13
N GLN A 64 13.64 -4.68 -46.99
CA GLN A 64 13.21 -5.64 -48.00
C GLN A 64 13.85 -5.28 -49.35
N VAL A 65 14.15 -6.29 -50.15
CA VAL A 65 14.60 -6.09 -51.54
C VAL A 65 13.42 -5.62 -52.40
N GLU A 66 13.69 -4.84 -53.45
CA GLU A 66 12.66 -4.53 -54.45
C GLU A 66 12.04 -5.82 -55.02
N ALA A 67 10.71 -5.87 -55.15
CA ALA A 67 9.92 -7.05 -55.54
C ALA A 67 9.99 -8.27 -54.59
N TYR A 68 10.18 -8.05 -53.28
CA TYR A 68 10.11 -9.13 -52.28
C TYR A 68 8.76 -9.86 -52.24
N VAL A 69 8.80 -11.13 -51.84
CA VAL A 69 7.61 -11.94 -51.55
C VAL A 69 7.29 -11.82 -50.06
N ASN A 70 6.05 -11.51 -49.72
CA ASN A 70 5.59 -11.47 -48.33
C ASN A 70 5.63 -12.89 -47.72
N VAL A 71 6.41 -13.05 -46.65
CA VAL A 71 6.36 -14.22 -45.77
C VAL A 71 5.69 -13.82 -44.48
N ASN A 72 4.68 -14.59 -44.06
CA ASN A 72 3.94 -14.31 -42.83
C ASN A 72 4.83 -14.54 -41.61
N SER A 73 5.03 -13.51 -40.80
CA SER A 73 5.69 -13.62 -39.49
C SER A 73 4.81 -14.39 -38.50
N ALA A 74 5.45 -15.09 -37.55
CA ALA A 74 4.74 -15.72 -36.45
C ALA A 74 4.02 -14.66 -35.60
N PRO A 75 2.74 -14.87 -35.22
CA PRO A 75 2.01 -13.94 -34.37
C PRO A 75 2.51 -13.98 -32.92
N THR A 76 2.46 -12.86 -32.20
CA THR A 76 2.66 -12.81 -30.75
C THR A 76 1.37 -13.21 -30.03
N GLY A 77 1.49 -14.19 -29.13
CA GLY A 77 0.37 -14.63 -28.30
C GLY A 77 0.32 -13.91 -26.96
N THR A 78 -0.87 -13.71 -26.41
CA THR A 78 -1.06 -13.20 -25.05
C THR A 78 -0.81 -14.29 -24.01
N THR A 79 -0.30 -13.91 -22.84
CA THR A 79 -0.20 -14.80 -21.68
C THR A 79 -1.29 -14.48 -20.66
N ARG A 80 -1.92 -15.50 -20.09
CA ARG A 80 -3.00 -15.36 -19.11
C ARG A 80 -2.42 -15.43 -17.70
N ILE A 81 -2.76 -14.43 -16.88
CA ILE A 81 -2.42 -14.37 -15.45
C ILE A 81 -3.70 -14.52 -14.64
N GLN A 82 -3.62 -15.21 -13.50
CA GLN A 82 -4.75 -15.46 -12.62
C GLN A 82 -4.43 -15.03 -11.19
N ALA A 83 -5.41 -14.40 -10.54
CA ALA A 83 -5.35 -14.04 -9.13
C ALA A 83 -6.63 -14.44 -8.39
N THR A 84 -6.55 -14.47 -7.07
CA THR A 84 -7.67 -14.78 -6.17
C THR A 84 -7.94 -13.59 -5.23
N THR A 85 -9.20 -13.43 -4.83
CA THR A 85 -9.63 -12.41 -3.87
C THR A 85 -9.58 -12.90 -2.42
N GLN A 86 -9.10 -12.05 -1.52
CA GLN A 86 -9.07 -12.23 -0.08
C GLN A 86 -10.22 -11.49 0.60
N LEU A 87 -10.79 -12.10 1.65
CA LEU A 87 -11.82 -11.50 2.49
C LEU A 87 -11.19 -10.97 3.78
N ASN A 88 -11.33 -9.68 4.04
CA ASN A 88 -10.97 -9.08 5.31
C ASN A 88 -12.22 -8.58 6.01
N LYS A 89 -12.28 -8.72 7.34
CA LYS A 89 -13.35 -8.19 8.18
C LYS A 89 -12.81 -7.60 9.49
N ARG A 90 -13.54 -6.64 10.03
CA ARG A 90 -13.40 -6.12 11.40
C ARG A 90 -14.80 -5.92 11.97
N ASP A 91 -14.90 -5.91 13.29
CA ASP A 91 -16.16 -5.82 14.01
C ASP A 91 -16.05 -4.91 15.22
N ALA A 92 -17.20 -4.41 15.65
CA ALA A 92 -17.35 -3.62 16.86
C ALA A 92 -18.59 -4.11 17.62
N THR A 93 -18.45 -4.28 18.93
CA THR A 93 -19.51 -4.71 19.84
C THR A 93 -19.66 -3.71 20.98
N VAL A 94 -20.89 -3.30 21.28
CA VAL A 94 -21.21 -2.34 22.35
C VAL A 94 -22.43 -2.86 23.13
N SER A 95 -22.43 -2.72 24.45
CA SER A 95 -23.58 -3.07 25.30
C SER A 95 -24.70 -2.02 25.19
N GLY A 96 -25.95 -2.44 25.45
CA GLY A 96 -27.11 -1.56 25.44
C GLY A 96 -26.98 -0.40 26.42
N ASP A 97 -26.52 -0.67 27.64
CA ASP A 97 -26.28 0.37 28.65
C ASP A 97 -25.24 1.42 28.21
N GLN A 98 -24.16 0.99 27.56
CA GLN A 98 -23.13 1.92 27.05
C GLN A 98 -23.65 2.75 25.87
N GLN A 99 -24.54 2.16 25.05
CA GLN A 99 -25.18 2.88 23.95
C GLN A 99 -26.22 3.90 24.47
N ALA A 100 -26.82 3.67 25.64
CA ALA A 100 -27.74 4.59 26.29
C ALA A 100 -27.04 5.70 27.11
N ALA A 101 -25.77 5.52 27.46
CA ALA A 101 -24.98 6.50 28.20
C ALA A 101 -24.61 7.72 27.33
N ASP A 102 -24.55 8.91 27.95
CA ASP A 102 -24.09 10.13 27.29
C ASP A 102 -22.56 10.12 27.18
N ALA A 103 -22.07 9.74 25.99
CA ALA A 103 -20.65 9.65 25.70
C ALA A 103 -20.08 11.01 25.28
N ALA A 104 -19.34 11.65 26.18
CA ALA A 104 -18.63 12.88 25.86
C ALA A 104 -17.62 12.68 24.72
N GLY A 105 -17.66 13.57 23.72
CA GLY A 105 -16.84 13.51 22.52
C GLY A 105 -17.21 12.46 21.48
N LYS A 106 -18.38 11.79 21.63
CA LYS A 106 -18.90 10.81 20.67
C LYS A 106 -20.37 11.14 20.31
N PRO A 107 -20.61 12.21 19.54
CA PRO A 107 -21.97 12.71 19.27
C PRO A 107 -22.87 11.72 18.52
N GLU A 108 -22.29 10.78 17.76
CA GLU A 108 -23.01 9.73 17.02
C GLU A 108 -23.12 8.40 17.80
N GLY A 109 -22.69 8.39 19.07
CA GLY A 109 -22.71 7.22 19.95
C GLY A 109 -21.44 6.35 19.88
N GLU A 110 -21.28 5.47 20.86
CA GLU A 110 -20.09 4.61 21.01
C GLU A 110 -19.93 3.66 19.82
N MET A 111 -21.02 3.04 19.35
CA MET A 111 -20.99 2.11 18.21
C MET A 111 -20.46 2.77 16.94
N ALA A 112 -20.87 4.00 16.63
CA ALA A 112 -20.41 4.72 15.44
C ALA A 112 -18.89 5.01 15.51
N HIS A 113 -18.41 5.42 16.69
CA HIS A 113 -17.00 5.66 16.92
C HIS A 113 -16.16 4.38 16.76
N GLN A 114 -16.59 3.27 17.37
CA GLN A 114 -15.90 1.99 17.23
C GLN A 114 -15.91 1.47 15.78
N MET A 115 -17.02 1.64 15.05
CA MET A 115 -17.09 1.29 13.63
C MET A 115 -16.18 2.17 12.77
N ALA A 116 -16.02 3.46 13.09
CA ALA A 116 -15.09 4.34 12.38
C ALA A 116 -13.63 3.90 12.58
N LEU A 117 -13.25 3.51 13.80
CA LEU A 117 -11.94 2.92 14.09
C LEU A 117 -11.74 1.58 13.36
N ALA A 118 -12.72 0.68 13.43
CA ALA A 118 -12.69 -0.61 12.73
C ALA A 118 -12.55 -0.44 11.21
N SER A 119 -13.21 0.56 10.62
CA SER A 119 -13.13 0.87 9.19
C SER A 119 -11.75 1.37 8.78
N LYS A 120 -11.12 2.22 9.62
CA LYS A 120 -9.74 2.69 9.41
C LYS A 120 -8.75 1.53 9.53
N ALA A 121 -8.89 0.70 10.57
CA ALA A 121 -8.08 -0.49 10.77
C ALA A 121 -8.20 -1.47 9.60
N LEU A 122 -9.41 -1.70 9.08
CA LEU A 122 -9.63 -2.58 7.94
C LEU A 122 -8.90 -2.09 6.67
N LYS A 123 -8.89 -0.77 6.42
CA LYS A 123 -8.14 -0.20 5.29
C LYS A 123 -6.63 -0.40 5.47
N LEU A 124 -6.11 -0.26 6.69
CA LEU A 124 -4.69 -0.52 7.01
C LEU A 124 -4.34 -2.01 6.84
N ASP A 125 -5.22 -2.92 7.28
CA ASP A 125 -5.02 -4.37 7.09
C ASP A 125 -4.94 -4.71 5.59
N ILE A 126 -5.77 -4.06 4.76
CA ILE A 126 -5.75 -4.22 3.30
C ILE A 126 -4.44 -3.68 2.73
N ASP A 127 -4.03 -2.46 3.07
CA ASP A 127 -2.81 -1.84 2.55
C ASP A 127 -1.54 -2.63 2.95
N ARG A 128 -1.52 -3.19 4.17
CA ARG A 128 -0.45 -4.07 4.64
C ARG A 128 -0.38 -5.38 3.88
N ALA A 129 -1.52 -6.05 3.67
CA ALA A 129 -1.57 -7.25 2.84
C ALA A 129 -1.16 -6.94 1.39
N TYR A 130 -1.63 -5.81 0.84
CA TYR A 130 -1.31 -5.34 -0.51
C TYR A 130 0.19 -5.09 -0.67
N GLY A 131 0.84 -4.40 0.27
CA GLY A 131 2.27 -4.08 0.22
C GLY A 131 3.21 -5.21 0.61
N SER A 132 2.69 -6.35 1.02
CA SER A 132 3.48 -7.50 1.47
C SER A 132 4.00 -8.37 0.32
N THR A 133 4.86 -9.33 0.66
CA THR A 133 5.32 -10.41 -0.21
C THR A 133 4.50 -11.70 0.00
N GLN A 134 3.27 -11.60 0.50
CA GLN A 134 2.42 -12.77 0.74
C GLN A 134 2.11 -13.53 -0.57
N PRO A 135 2.25 -14.86 -0.61
CA PRO A 135 1.88 -15.66 -1.77
C PRO A 135 0.37 -15.85 -1.85
N ARG A 136 -0.11 -16.26 -3.03
CA ARG A 136 -1.48 -16.73 -3.21
C ARG A 136 -1.74 -17.96 -2.36
N VAL A 137 -2.87 -17.97 -1.67
CA VAL A 137 -3.43 -19.17 -1.04
C VAL A 137 -4.85 -19.32 -1.52
N ASP A 138 -5.19 -20.48 -2.07
CA ASP A 138 -6.57 -20.79 -2.41
C ASP A 138 -7.28 -21.39 -1.18
N ASP A 139 -8.57 -21.10 -1.04
CA ASP A 139 -9.37 -21.56 0.10
C ASP A 139 -9.45 -23.10 0.11
N ASN A 140 -9.06 -23.70 1.24
CA ASN A 140 -9.10 -25.15 1.44
C ASN A 140 -10.05 -25.58 2.56
N GLY A 141 -10.93 -24.68 3.02
CA GLY A 141 -11.86 -24.88 4.13
C GLY A 141 -11.26 -24.77 5.52
N THR A 142 -9.92 -24.75 5.66
CA THR A 142 -9.21 -24.54 6.93
C THR A 142 -8.47 -23.19 6.95
N VAL A 143 -7.92 -22.79 5.80
CA VAL A 143 -7.25 -21.51 5.57
C VAL A 143 -8.03 -20.76 4.51
N GLY A 144 -8.46 -19.55 4.84
CA GLY A 144 -9.17 -18.69 3.89
C GLY A 144 -8.26 -18.24 2.74
N SER A 145 -8.85 -17.94 1.60
CA SER A 145 -8.12 -17.49 0.41
C SER A 145 -7.33 -16.19 0.65
N GLN A 146 -6.08 -16.14 0.18
CA GLN A 146 -5.20 -14.98 0.22
C GLN A 146 -4.83 -14.52 -1.20
N THR A 147 -4.86 -13.21 -1.43
CA THR A 147 -4.38 -12.60 -2.68
C THR A 147 -2.86 -12.51 -2.65
N GLU A 148 -2.22 -12.56 -3.81
CA GLU A 148 -0.80 -12.20 -3.92
C GLU A 148 -0.62 -10.73 -3.55
N GLY A 149 0.39 -10.45 -2.73
CA GLY A 149 0.81 -9.08 -2.44
C GLY A 149 1.51 -8.46 -3.65
N PHE A 150 1.44 -7.13 -3.79
CA PHE A 150 2.07 -6.41 -4.90
C PHE A 150 3.57 -6.70 -5.01
N ALA A 151 4.28 -6.72 -3.89
CA ALA A 151 5.71 -7.00 -3.86
C ALA A 151 6.05 -8.46 -4.23
N HIS A 152 5.11 -9.39 -4.09
CA HIS A 152 5.26 -10.79 -4.49
C HIS A 152 5.25 -10.97 -6.02
N TYR A 153 4.45 -10.16 -6.73
CA TYR A 153 4.38 -10.19 -8.19
C TYR A 153 5.71 -9.80 -8.86
N LEU A 154 6.55 -8.99 -8.22
CA LEU A 154 7.74 -8.40 -8.84
C LEU A 154 8.89 -9.41 -9.00
N LYS A 155 9.33 -9.60 -10.25
CA LYS A 155 10.31 -10.60 -10.70
C LYS A 155 11.31 -10.06 -11.71
N THR A 156 10.88 -9.23 -12.66
CA THR A 156 11.71 -8.82 -13.80
C THR A 156 12.65 -7.68 -13.41
N ASN A 157 12.11 -6.63 -12.77
CA ASN A 157 12.87 -5.43 -12.40
C ASN A 157 13.12 -5.39 -10.89
N VAL A 158 13.84 -6.39 -10.38
CA VAL A 158 14.09 -6.51 -8.94
C VAL A 158 15.57 -6.61 -8.63
N SER A 159 15.99 -5.88 -7.60
CA SER A 159 17.31 -6.06 -7.00
C SER A 159 17.13 -6.68 -5.61
N ARG A 160 17.74 -7.85 -5.40
CA ARG A 160 17.70 -8.59 -4.12
C ARG A 160 19.10 -8.79 -3.54
N GLY A 161 19.17 -8.90 -2.22
CA GLY A 161 20.41 -9.22 -1.52
C GLY A 161 20.97 -10.59 -1.93
N ALA A 162 22.24 -10.86 -1.64
CA ALA A 162 22.86 -12.14 -1.96
C ALA A 162 22.04 -13.30 -1.36
N GLY A 163 21.74 -14.33 -2.16
CA GLY A 163 20.88 -15.46 -1.77
C GLY A 163 19.38 -15.20 -1.83
N GLY A 164 18.94 -13.96 -2.08
CA GLY A 164 17.53 -13.61 -2.23
C GLY A 164 16.99 -13.98 -3.61
N ALA A 165 15.74 -14.44 -3.67
CA ALA A 165 15.08 -14.84 -4.91
C ALA A 165 13.60 -14.45 -4.91
N SER A 166 13.10 -13.97 -6.05
CA SER A 166 11.66 -13.73 -6.23
C SER A 166 10.88 -15.04 -6.29
N ALA A 167 9.57 -14.96 -6.10
CA ALA A 167 8.71 -16.12 -6.04
C ALA A 167 8.73 -16.93 -7.35
N ALA A 168 8.99 -18.24 -7.25
CA ALA A 168 9.02 -19.15 -8.39
C ALA A 168 7.63 -19.32 -9.05
N SER A 169 6.55 -19.17 -8.29
CA SER A 169 5.15 -19.24 -8.73
C SER A 169 4.27 -18.32 -7.88
N SER A 170 3.01 -18.17 -8.24
CA SER A 170 2.00 -17.43 -7.47
C SER A 170 1.83 -17.93 -6.03
N THR A 171 2.07 -19.22 -5.78
CA THR A 171 1.91 -19.86 -4.47
C THR A 171 3.22 -20.05 -3.71
N ALA A 172 4.37 -19.84 -4.35
CA ALA A 172 5.68 -20.00 -3.72
C ALA A 172 6.05 -18.79 -2.87
N THR A 173 6.70 -19.03 -1.73
CA THR A 173 7.23 -17.95 -0.89
C THR A 173 8.45 -17.28 -1.54
N VAL A 174 8.64 -15.99 -1.29
CA VAL A 174 9.86 -15.25 -1.65
C VAL A 174 11.00 -15.69 -0.72
N THR A 175 12.21 -15.85 -1.26
CA THR A 175 13.41 -16.13 -0.46
C THR A 175 14.10 -14.81 -0.11
N ALA A 176 14.24 -14.53 1.17
CA ALA A 176 14.96 -13.34 1.65
C ALA A 176 16.47 -13.48 1.44
N GLY A 177 17.11 -12.41 0.99
CA GLY A 177 18.56 -12.33 0.84
C GLY A 177 19.24 -11.73 2.08
N THR A 178 20.57 -11.65 2.02
CA THR A 178 21.36 -10.93 3.03
C THR A 178 21.07 -9.44 2.98
N ALA A 179 20.78 -8.84 4.14
CA ALA A 179 20.50 -7.42 4.27
C ALA A 179 21.69 -6.55 3.81
N ARG A 180 21.42 -5.50 3.03
CA ARG A 180 22.42 -4.57 2.50
C ARG A 180 21.96 -3.10 2.57
N PRO A 181 22.88 -2.12 2.60
CA PRO A 181 22.49 -0.71 2.57
C PRO A 181 21.90 -0.33 1.20
N LEU A 182 20.93 0.58 1.21
CA LEU A 182 20.45 1.25 0.01
C LEU A 182 21.51 2.24 -0.49
N THR A 183 21.91 2.12 -1.76
CA THR A 183 22.82 3.05 -2.43
C THR A 183 22.11 3.70 -3.62
N GLU A 184 22.66 4.82 -4.10
CA GLU A 184 22.15 5.52 -5.30
C GLU A 184 22.29 4.61 -6.53
N ASP A 185 23.44 3.94 -6.70
CA ASP A 185 23.68 2.97 -7.76
C ASP A 185 22.61 1.86 -7.81
N LEU A 186 22.23 1.29 -6.65
CA LEU A 186 21.18 0.26 -6.60
C LEU A 186 19.81 0.79 -7.03
N PHE A 187 19.55 2.06 -6.79
CA PHE A 187 18.30 2.70 -7.17
C PHE A 187 18.28 2.97 -8.68
N ASP A 188 19.35 3.54 -9.23
CA ASP A 188 19.46 3.83 -10.66
C ASP A 188 19.57 2.55 -11.51
N ASP A 189 20.26 1.51 -11.04
CA ASP A 189 20.32 0.20 -11.71
C ASP A 189 18.91 -0.40 -11.90
N VAL A 190 18.06 -0.30 -10.87
CA VAL A 190 16.69 -0.83 -10.93
C VAL A 190 15.80 0.00 -11.85
N LEU A 191 16.04 1.31 -11.93
CA LEU A 191 15.36 2.17 -12.89
C LEU A 191 15.82 1.92 -14.33
N GLN A 192 17.11 1.66 -14.53
CA GLN A 192 17.65 1.27 -15.83
C GLN A 192 17.04 -0.06 -16.30
N LEU A 193 16.88 -1.03 -15.39
CA LEU A 193 16.20 -2.29 -15.69
C LEU A 193 14.74 -2.05 -16.09
N ALA A 194 14.01 -1.22 -15.33
CA ALA A 194 12.64 -0.86 -15.66
C ALA A 194 12.56 -0.17 -17.04
N TRP A 195 13.47 0.76 -17.33
CA TRP A 195 13.52 1.46 -18.59
C TRP A 195 13.83 0.53 -19.78
N THR A 196 14.77 -0.40 -19.60
CA THR A 196 15.11 -1.41 -20.63
C THR A 196 13.91 -2.30 -20.96
N ASN A 197 13.03 -2.54 -19.98
CA ASN A 197 11.78 -3.26 -20.17
C ASN A 197 10.60 -2.38 -20.64
N GLY A 198 10.86 -1.11 -20.96
CA GLY A 198 9.87 -0.17 -21.52
C GLY A 198 8.95 0.48 -20.48
N ALA A 199 9.28 0.38 -19.19
CA ALA A 199 8.51 0.96 -18.11
C ALA A 199 8.93 2.40 -17.81
N LYS A 200 7.96 3.20 -17.36
CA LYS A 200 8.18 4.52 -16.79
C LYS A 200 7.60 4.55 -15.38
N CYS A 201 8.47 4.47 -14.39
CA CYS A 201 8.06 4.45 -13.00
C CYS A 201 7.91 5.89 -12.45
N ASP A 202 6.73 6.23 -11.94
CA ASP A 202 6.44 7.60 -11.47
C ASP A 202 6.49 7.76 -9.94
N TRP A 203 6.30 6.68 -9.18
CA TRP A 203 6.17 6.73 -7.71
C TRP A 203 7.06 5.70 -7.02
N ALA A 204 7.77 6.10 -5.96
CA ALA A 204 8.48 5.21 -5.05
C ALA A 204 7.84 5.26 -3.65
N LEU A 205 7.42 4.10 -3.15
CA LEU A 205 6.97 3.89 -1.78
C LEU A 205 8.11 3.33 -0.94
N VAL A 206 8.39 4.02 0.17
CA VAL A 206 9.56 3.70 1.01
C VAL A 206 9.24 3.74 2.50
N GLY A 207 9.99 2.95 3.26
CA GLY A 207 10.03 3.04 4.71
C GLY A 207 10.74 4.31 5.21
N GLY A 208 10.52 4.66 6.47
CA GLY A 208 11.08 5.89 7.06
C GLY A 208 12.61 5.94 7.05
N PHE A 209 13.27 4.80 7.31
CA PHE A 209 14.73 4.68 7.26
C PHE A 209 15.25 4.89 5.82
N GLN A 210 14.64 4.22 4.84
CA GLN A 210 15.06 4.34 3.44
C GLN A 210 14.87 5.77 2.91
N LYS A 211 13.79 6.46 3.28
CA LYS A 211 13.61 7.88 2.88
C LYS A 211 14.74 8.78 3.39
N ARG A 212 15.26 8.53 4.60
CA ARG A 212 16.42 9.27 5.11
C ARG A 212 17.69 8.98 4.33
N VAL A 213 17.87 7.75 3.85
CA VAL A 213 19.01 7.36 3.01
C VAL A 213 18.90 8.04 1.64
N ILE A 214 17.74 7.95 0.97
CA ILE A 214 17.49 8.60 -0.32
C ILE A 214 17.67 10.12 -0.23
N SER A 215 17.30 10.74 0.90
CA SER A 215 17.51 12.18 1.12
C SER A 215 18.99 12.61 1.11
N LYS A 216 19.93 11.67 1.19
CA LYS A 216 21.39 11.90 1.17
C LYS A 216 22.03 11.60 -0.19
N PHE A 217 21.27 11.17 -1.20
CA PHE A 217 21.80 10.90 -2.53
C PHE A 217 22.43 12.14 -3.16
N THR A 218 23.49 11.93 -3.93
CA THR A 218 24.40 12.99 -4.43
C THR A 218 23.82 13.68 -5.66
N GLY A 219 23.00 13.00 -6.46
CA GLY A 219 22.27 13.54 -7.62
C GLY A 219 21.41 14.78 -7.32
N ARG A 220 21.18 15.07 -6.03
CA ARG A 220 20.56 16.32 -5.55
C ARG A 220 21.39 17.58 -5.79
N GLN A 221 22.72 17.51 -5.88
CA GLN A 221 23.58 18.71 -5.83
C GLN A 221 23.44 19.64 -7.05
N ASN A 222 22.89 19.18 -8.18
CA ASN A 222 22.83 19.97 -9.42
C ASN A 222 21.40 20.35 -9.88
N GLY A 223 20.35 19.83 -9.23
CA GLY A 223 18.95 20.16 -9.55
C GLY A 223 18.45 21.37 -8.77
N ARG A 224 18.74 22.58 -9.24
CA ARG A 224 18.05 23.79 -8.75
C ARG A 224 16.61 23.74 -9.25
N TYR A 225 15.69 23.21 -8.45
CA TYR A 225 14.28 23.45 -8.68
C TYR A 225 13.97 24.93 -8.41
N GLU A 226 13.48 25.63 -9.42
CA GLU A 226 12.64 26.80 -9.20
C GLU A 226 11.42 26.34 -8.41
N THR A 227 11.52 26.44 -7.09
CA THR A 227 10.38 26.24 -6.20
C THR A 227 9.28 27.20 -6.64
N LYS A 228 8.14 26.68 -7.12
CA LYS A 228 6.90 27.45 -7.16
C LYS A 228 6.69 28.03 -5.76
N VAL A 229 6.57 29.35 -5.67
CA VAL A 229 6.32 30.08 -4.43
C VAL A 229 5.17 29.39 -3.67
N GLY A 230 5.51 28.70 -2.57
CA GLY A 230 4.55 27.97 -1.74
C GLY A 230 5.02 26.59 -1.22
N GLU A 231 5.90 25.88 -1.93
CA GLU A 231 6.44 24.60 -1.47
C GLU A 231 7.91 24.74 -1.05
N LEU A 232 8.13 25.33 0.13
CA LEU A 232 9.45 25.27 0.77
C LEU A 232 9.75 23.80 1.12
N ALA A 233 10.65 23.19 0.34
CA ALA A 233 11.29 21.91 0.62
C ALA A 233 12.15 21.99 1.89
N ILE A 234 11.50 22.02 3.05
CA ILE A 234 12.11 21.85 4.36
C ILE A 234 12.08 20.36 4.67
N GLY A 235 13.24 19.69 4.53
CA GLY A 235 13.55 18.42 5.19
C GLY A 235 13.01 17.11 4.58
N GLY A 236 12.21 17.14 3.52
CA GLY A 236 11.71 15.92 2.86
C GLY A 236 11.83 15.97 1.35
N VAL A 237 12.63 15.08 0.76
CA VAL A 237 12.63 14.87 -0.70
C VAL A 237 11.30 14.19 -1.06
N ASN A 238 10.46 14.91 -1.79
CA ASN A 238 9.21 14.37 -2.35
C ASN A 238 9.33 14.09 -3.84
N LEU A 239 10.38 14.61 -4.50
CA LEU A 239 10.70 14.38 -5.90
C LEU A 239 12.21 14.13 -6.03
N LEU A 240 12.59 13.00 -6.63
CA LEU A 240 13.96 12.67 -6.99
C LEU A 240 14.07 12.74 -8.51
N MET A 241 14.99 13.57 -9.01
CA MET A 241 15.34 13.60 -10.43
C MET A 241 16.38 12.52 -10.67
N SER A 242 16.02 11.47 -11.41
CA SER A 242 16.94 10.46 -11.90
C SER A 242 17.10 10.62 -13.41
N ASP A 243 18.15 10.03 -13.99
CA ASP A 243 18.38 10.01 -15.44
C ASP A 243 17.22 9.37 -16.22
N PHE A 244 16.40 8.56 -15.54
CA PHE A 244 15.22 7.88 -16.09
C PHE A 244 13.90 8.64 -15.86
N GLY A 245 13.97 9.86 -15.32
CA GLY A 245 12.83 10.75 -15.08
C GLY A 245 12.62 11.11 -13.61
N ASP A 246 11.58 11.91 -13.36
CA ASP A 246 11.25 12.40 -12.02
C ASP A 246 10.39 11.39 -11.26
N ILE A 247 10.87 10.95 -10.10
CA ILE A 247 10.19 9.96 -9.25
C ILE A 247 9.69 10.61 -7.98
N LYS A 248 8.40 10.44 -7.70
CA LYS A 248 7.76 10.93 -6.48
C LYS A 248 7.99 9.97 -5.33
N ILE A 249 8.53 10.44 -4.21
CA ILE A 249 8.83 9.59 -3.04
C ILE A 249 7.80 9.80 -1.95
N SER A 250 6.97 8.78 -1.71
CA SER A 250 5.99 8.75 -0.62
C SER A 250 6.39 7.76 0.47
N LEU A 251 6.07 8.10 1.72
CA LEU A 251 6.30 7.18 2.84
C LEU A 251 5.15 6.18 2.93
N SER A 252 5.48 4.93 3.23
CA SER A 252 4.49 3.95 3.66
C SER A 252 4.99 3.18 4.88
N ARG A 253 4.14 3.10 5.90
CA ARG A 253 4.39 2.28 7.10
C ARG A 253 3.97 0.82 6.92
N ASN A 254 3.10 0.57 5.94
CA ASN A 254 2.44 -0.72 5.76
C ASN A 254 3.16 -1.62 4.74
N ILE A 255 4.16 -1.10 4.03
CA ILE A 255 5.08 -1.91 3.22
C ILE A 255 6.18 -2.51 4.09
N ASP A 256 6.83 -3.55 3.59
CA ASP A 256 8.04 -4.07 4.21
C ASP A 256 9.12 -2.98 4.26
N GLN A 257 9.58 -2.65 5.47
CA GLN A 257 10.53 -1.56 5.71
C GLN A 257 11.92 -1.85 5.14
N SER A 258 12.21 -3.12 4.82
CA SER A 258 13.41 -3.57 4.10
C SER A 258 13.27 -3.48 2.57
N SER A 259 12.17 -2.92 2.07
CA SER A 259 11.89 -2.80 0.64
C SER A 259 11.66 -1.35 0.20
N VAL A 260 11.98 -1.10 -1.07
CA VAL A 260 11.60 0.09 -1.83
C VAL A 260 10.79 -0.39 -3.02
N LEU A 261 9.55 0.06 -3.13
CA LEU A 261 8.63 -0.33 -4.20
C LEU A 261 8.45 0.85 -5.14
N ILE A 262 8.83 0.68 -6.41
CA ILE A 262 8.70 1.69 -7.45
C ILE A 262 7.58 1.27 -8.40
N ILE A 263 6.60 2.13 -8.59
CA ILE A 263 5.28 1.79 -9.09
C ILE A 263 4.83 2.80 -10.13
N ASP A 264 4.31 2.31 -11.26
CA ASP A 264 3.40 3.06 -12.13
C ASP A 264 1.93 2.81 -11.70
N PRO A 265 1.22 3.82 -11.15
CA PRO A 265 -0.17 3.67 -10.70
C PRO A 265 -1.15 3.17 -11.78
N ASN A 266 -0.85 3.39 -13.06
CA ASN A 266 -1.73 3.00 -14.16
C ASN A 266 -1.78 1.48 -14.36
N TYR A 267 -0.69 0.78 -14.02
CA TYR A 267 -0.55 -0.66 -14.22
C TYR A 267 -0.90 -1.49 -12.99
N VAL A 268 -1.31 -0.86 -11.88
CA VAL A 268 -1.72 -1.59 -10.67
C VAL A 268 -3.17 -1.27 -10.29
N LYS A 269 -3.97 -2.30 -10.01
CA LYS A 269 -5.38 -2.15 -9.66
C LYS A 269 -5.79 -3.03 -8.49
N THR A 270 -6.61 -2.48 -7.61
CA THR A 270 -7.37 -3.24 -6.62
C THR A 270 -8.68 -3.73 -7.25
N ALA A 271 -8.85 -5.04 -7.31
CA ALA A 271 -10.05 -5.70 -7.81
C ALA A 271 -11.00 -6.03 -6.64
N PHE A 272 -12.17 -5.40 -6.59
CA PHE A 272 -13.20 -5.68 -5.59
C PHE A 272 -14.22 -6.70 -6.10
N PHE A 273 -14.37 -7.81 -5.39
CA PHE A 273 -15.53 -8.70 -5.55
C PHE A 273 -16.71 -8.23 -4.71
N ARG A 274 -16.43 -7.79 -3.48
CA ARG A 274 -17.38 -7.09 -2.61
C ARG A 274 -16.69 -5.86 -2.06
N GLY A 275 -17.26 -4.69 -2.32
CA GLY A 275 -16.80 -3.43 -1.73
C GLY A 275 -16.94 -3.43 -0.20
N PHE A 276 -16.54 -2.33 0.42
CA PHE A 276 -16.78 -2.12 1.85
C PHE A 276 -18.27 -2.07 2.11
N ASP A 277 -18.74 -2.99 2.93
CA ASP A 277 -20.13 -3.10 3.32
C ASP A 277 -20.20 -3.39 4.82
N THR A 278 -21.27 -2.92 5.45
CA THR A 278 -21.49 -3.05 6.89
C THR A 278 -22.82 -3.70 7.15
N TYR A 279 -22.84 -4.69 8.04
CA TYR A 279 -24.08 -5.37 8.41
C TYR A 279 -24.14 -5.61 9.92
N PRO A 280 -25.35 -5.53 10.52
CA PRO A 280 -25.54 -5.90 11.92
C PRO A 280 -25.51 -7.42 12.07
N VAL A 281 -24.93 -7.89 13.16
CA VAL A 281 -25.00 -9.28 13.60
C VAL A 281 -26.16 -9.42 14.59
N ALA A 282 -26.72 -10.62 14.69
CA ALA A 282 -27.75 -10.91 15.68
C ALA A 282 -27.28 -10.52 17.09
N LYS A 283 -28.17 -9.87 17.84
CA LYS A 283 -27.89 -9.40 19.19
C LYS A 283 -27.53 -10.59 20.08
N THR A 284 -26.42 -10.47 20.81
CA THR A 284 -25.97 -11.51 21.75
C THR A 284 -26.14 -10.98 23.16
N GLY A 285 -27.16 -11.46 23.88
CA GLY A 285 -27.57 -10.87 25.15
C GLY A 285 -28.01 -9.41 24.96
N ASP A 286 -27.48 -8.50 25.78
CA ASP A 286 -27.73 -7.06 25.63
C ASP A 286 -26.71 -6.32 24.74
N ALA A 287 -25.82 -7.04 24.04
CA ALA A 287 -24.80 -6.42 23.20
C ALA A 287 -25.18 -6.41 21.71
N ASP A 288 -25.08 -5.23 21.09
CA ASP A 288 -25.20 -5.03 19.65
C ASP A 288 -23.82 -5.16 19.01
N THR A 289 -23.73 -5.88 17.88
CA THR A 289 -22.49 -6.07 17.12
C THR A 289 -22.70 -5.68 15.67
N LYS A 290 -21.77 -4.88 15.12
CA LYS A 290 -21.73 -4.54 13.69
C LYS A 290 -20.40 -5.01 13.09
N VAL A 291 -20.47 -5.54 11.88
CA VAL A 291 -19.31 -6.03 11.13
C VAL A 291 -19.13 -5.17 9.89
N ILE A 292 -17.87 -4.85 9.57
CA ILE A 292 -17.46 -4.31 8.27
C ILE A 292 -16.58 -5.35 7.57
N HIS A 293 -16.84 -5.59 6.29
CA HIS A 293 -16.04 -6.51 5.48
C HIS A 293 -15.77 -5.95 4.09
N ALA A 294 -14.71 -6.45 3.45
CA ALA A 294 -14.42 -6.22 2.05
C ALA A 294 -13.73 -7.45 1.45
N ARG A 295 -14.13 -7.84 0.22
CA ARG A 295 -13.46 -8.91 -0.54
C ARG A 295 -12.78 -8.32 -1.76
N TRP A 296 -11.47 -8.45 -1.82
CA TRP A 296 -10.61 -7.71 -2.75
C TRP A 296 -9.42 -8.56 -3.21
N GLY A 297 -8.75 -8.21 -4.30
CA GLY A 297 -7.52 -8.83 -4.76
C GLY A 297 -6.65 -7.85 -5.53
N VAL A 298 -5.38 -8.21 -5.74
CA VAL A 298 -4.41 -7.38 -6.46
C VAL A 298 -4.36 -7.81 -7.93
N GLN A 299 -4.50 -6.85 -8.84
CA GLN A 299 -4.26 -7.01 -10.27
C GLN A 299 -3.04 -6.18 -10.68
N VAL A 300 -1.95 -6.84 -11.04
CA VAL A 300 -0.77 -6.20 -11.67
C VAL A 300 -0.91 -6.35 -13.17
N SER A 301 -1.40 -5.29 -13.83
CA SER A 301 -1.73 -5.29 -15.25
C SER A 301 -0.50 -5.55 -16.13
N ASN A 302 0.68 -5.09 -15.73
CA ASN A 302 1.95 -5.53 -16.29
C ASN A 302 3.03 -5.46 -15.20
N GLU A 303 3.66 -6.60 -14.91
CA GLU A 303 4.68 -6.68 -13.86
C GLU A 303 5.94 -5.91 -14.22
N ALA A 304 6.33 -5.93 -15.50
CA ALA A 304 7.49 -5.21 -16.00
C ALA A 304 7.34 -3.69 -15.93
N ALA A 305 6.14 -3.16 -15.67
CA ALA A 305 5.90 -1.72 -15.48
C ALA A 305 6.34 -1.20 -14.09
N HIS A 306 6.74 -2.10 -13.20
CA HIS A 306 7.10 -1.81 -11.81
C HIS A 306 8.52 -2.25 -11.53
N ALA A 307 9.09 -1.75 -10.43
CA ALA A 307 10.43 -2.12 -10.00
C ALA A 307 10.52 -2.20 -8.47
N ALA A 308 11.46 -2.97 -7.94
CA ALA A 308 11.65 -3.04 -6.49
C ALA A 308 13.08 -3.36 -6.07
N ILE A 309 13.42 -2.88 -4.88
CA ILE A 309 14.65 -3.21 -4.19
C ILE A 309 14.26 -3.88 -2.88
N PHE A 310 14.79 -5.07 -2.63
CA PHE A 310 14.54 -5.86 -1.43
C PHE A 310 15.82 -6.07 -0.62
N ASP A 311 15.63 -6.63 0.58
CA ASP A 311 16.69 -7.01 1.52
C ASP A 311 17.54 -5.81 1.94
N LEU A 312 16.90 -4.68 2.21
CA LEU A 312 17.58 -3.47 2.67
C LEU A 312 17.72 -3.46 4.19
N THR A 313 18.81 -2.89 4.67
CA THR A 313 19.01 -2.65 6.10
C THR A 313 17.96 -1.69 6.64
N THR A 314 17.45 -1.98 7.83
CA THR A 314 16.45 -1.17 8.52
C THR A 314 16.96 -0.76 9.90
N SER A 315 16.72 0.48 10.32
CA SER A 315 16.79 0.86 11.74
C SER A 315 15.37 1.00 12.30
N LYS A 316 15.19 0.64 13.56
CA LYS A 316 14.02 1.02 14.35
C LYS A 316 13.94 2.55 14.46
#